data_AF-A0A7W1DTQ2-F1
#
_entry.id   AF-A0A7W1DTQ2-F1
#
_cell.length_a   1.000
_cell.length_b   1.000
_cell.length_c   1.000
_cell.angle_alpha   90.00
_cell.angle_beta   90.00
_cell.angle_gamma   90.00
#
_symmetry.space_group_name_H-M   'P 1'
#
loop_
_entity.id
_entity.type
_entity.pdbx_description
1 polymer ?
#
loop_
_entity_poly.entity_id
_entity_poly.type
_entity_poly.pdbx_seq_one_letter_code
_entity_poly.pdbx_strand_id
1 'polypeptide(L)'
;MSILNRLRLSRHLDDAAITALWTESALDGKRPSHPHLQVCAPCRTRFGLFAEWLDDLRVDAAAEADEAFPTERLAIQQAQIFRRLEAAERPARVIAFPKFAAPTTSRPSTASRWIAAAAAAGLVAGVGLGQVMDFRYTFGGDTAARLSTARPVVESPAATVTAGGIGGDEAFLLDLDTSLSRPPVPELRAIDDFTPRAGEQPQ
;
A
#
# COMPACT_ATOMS: atom_id res chain seq x y z
N MET A 1 12.23 -41.22 6.50
CA MET A 1 12.62 -39.81 6.27
C MET A 1 13.13 -39.65 4.84
N SER A 2 12.51 -38.78 4.04
CA SER A 2 12.84 -38.58 2.62
C SER A 2 14.24 -37.97 2.41
N ILE A 3 14.96 -38.44 1.39
CA ILE A 3 16.32 -37.98 1.01
C ILE A 3 16.34 -36.47 0.73
N LEU A 4 15.25 -35.92 0.18
CA LEU A 4 15.07 -34.49 -0.07
C LEU A 4 15.10 -33.67 1.23
N ASN A 5 14.64 -34.25 2.34
CA ASN A 5 14.65 -33.58 3.64
C ASN A 5 16.07 -33.50 4.22
N ARG A 6 16.92 -34.52 3.98
CA ARG A 6 18.34 -34.47 4.36
C ARG A 6 19.12 -33.40 3.59
N LEU A 7 18.87 -33.27 2.29
CA LEU A 7 19.55 -32.27 1.45
C LEU A 7 19.15 -30.83 1.83
N ARG A 8 17.88 -30.61 2.23
CA ARG A 8 17.45 -29.33 2.79
C ARG A 8 18.03 -29.05 4.18
N LEU A 9 18.27 -30.07 4.99
CA LEU A 9 18.91 -29.92 6.30
C LEU A 9 20.42 -29.61 6.20
N SER A 10 21.09 -29.98 5.10
CA SER A 10 22.51 -29.68 4.87
C SER A 10 22.78 -28.27 4.35
N ARG A 11 21.78 -27.58 3.78
CA ARG A 11 21.93 -26.18 3.34
C ARG A 11 21.46 -25.23 4.44
N HIS A 12 22.28 -24.23 4.78
CA HIS A 12 21.89 -23.16 5.69
C HIS A 12 20.69 -22.37 5.15
N LEU A 13 19.88 -21.83 6.07
CA LEU A 13 18.80 -20.91 5.72
C LEU A 13 19.37 -19.61 5.14
N ASP A 14 18.75 -19.13 4.07
CA ASP A 14 18.99 -17.80 3.53
C ASP A 14 18.19 -16.73 4.31
N ASP A 15 18.46 -15.45 4.03
CA ASP A 15 17.79 -14.34 4.72
C ASP A 15 16.29 -14.31 4.46
N ALA A 16 15.86 -14.73 3.26
CA ALA A 16 14.45 -14.82 2.91
C ALA A 16 13.72 -15.85 3.80
N ALA A 17 14.32 -17.03 4.00
CA ALA A 17 13.76 -18.05 4.88
C ALA A 17 13.79 -17.62 6.36
N ILE A 18 14.85 -16.93 6.81
CA ILE A 18 14.92 -16.37 8.18
C ILE A 18 13.82 -15.33 8.40
N THR A 19 13.64 -14.41 7.46
CA THR A 19 12.59 -13.38 7.52
C THR A 19 11.20 -14.00 7.52
N ALA A 20 10.93 -14.95 6.62
CA ALA A 20 9.65 -15.64 6.54
C ALA A 20 9.30 -16.34 7.87
N LEU A 21 10.25 -17.09 8.42
CA LEU A 21 10.08 -17.77 9.71
C LEU A 21 9.78 -16.80 10.86
N TRP A 22 10.45 -15.66 10.89
CA TRP A 22 10.18 -14.64 11.90
C TRP A 22 8.77 -14.06 11.72
N THR A 23 8.38 -13.68 10.50
CA THR A 23 7.05 -13.10 10.23
C THR A 23 5.90 -14.06 10.54
N GLU A 24 6.02 -15.33 10.18
CA GLU A 24 5.03 -16.36 10.51
C GLU A 24 4.90 -16.52 12.03
N SER A 25 6.03 -16.53 12.73
CA SER A 25 6.03 -16.65 14.19
C SER A 25 5.41 -15.43 14.90
N ALA A 26 5.63 -14.23 14.35
CA ALA A 26 5.08 -12.99 14.87
C ALA A 26 3.55 -12.93 14.70
N LEU A 27 3.02 -13.41 13.57
CA LEU A 27 1.58 -13.47 13.31
C LEU A 27 0.87 -14.47 14.24
N ASP A 28 1.48 -15.63 14.45
CA ASP A 28 0.92 -16.70 15.29
C ASP A 28 1.11 -16.45 16.80
N GLY A 29 1.94 -15.49 17.19
CA GLY A 29 2.37 -15.29 18.58
C GLY A 29 3.12 -16.48 19.17
N LYS A 30 3.65 -17.37 18.32
CA LYS A 30 4.35 -18.60 18.71
C LYS A 30 5.84 -18.42 18.58
N ARG A 31 6.60 -19.22 19.34
CA ARG A 31 8.05 -19.29 19.14
C ARG A 31 8.34 -19.87 17.74
N PRO A 32 9.22 -19.26 16.94
CA PRO A 32 9.59 -19.77 15.63
C PRO A 32 10.15 -21.19 15.76
N SER A 33 9.42 -22.17 15.21
CA SER A 33 9.80 -23.57 15.23
C SER A 33 10.09 -24.05 13.81
N HIS A 34 11.37 -24.17 13.48
CA HIS A 34 11.81 -24.75 12.20
C HIS A 34 12.75 -25.93 12.45
N PRO A 35 12.54 -27.11 11.80
CA PRO A 35 13.37 -28.29 12.02
C PRO A 35 14.88 -28.05 11.84
N HIS A 36 15.26 -27.20 10.88
CA HIS A 36 16.67 -26.86 10.65
C HIS A 36 17.28 -26.06 11.80
N LEU A 37 16.52 -25.16 12.43
CA LEU A 37 17.01 -24.40 13.58
C LEU A 37 17.29 -25.32 14.76
N GLN A 38 16.59 -26.45 14.91
CA GLN A 38 16.88 -27.40 15.99
C GLN A 38 18.24 -28.09 15.82
N VAL A 39 18.71 -28.27 14.58
CA VAL A 39 19.94 -29.03 14.29
C VAL A 39 21.14 -28.16 13.92
N CYS A 40 20.92 -26.94 13.41
CA CYS A 40 21.99 -26.09 12.88
C CYS A 40 22.30 -24.90 13.81
N ALA A 41 23.40 -24.98 14.56
CA ALA A 41 23.82 -23.91 15.46
C ALA A 41 24.10 -22.57 14.76
N PRO A 42 24.80 -22.51 13.59
CA PRO A 42 25.01 -21.25 12.87
C PRO A 42 23.70 -20.54 12.49
N CYS A 43 22.72 -21.28 11.96
CA CYS A 43 21.42 -20.70 11.62
C CYS A 43 20.63 -20.25 12.85
N ARG A 44 20.76 -20.93 14.00
CA ARG A 44 20.18 -20.43 15.26
C ARG A 44 20.79 -19.12 15.70
N THR A 45 22.10 -19.01 15.69
CA THR A 45 22.79 -17.78 16.09
C THR A 45 22.39 -16.63 15.18
N ARG A 46 22.41 -16.84 13.86
CA ARG A 46 21.97 -15.82 12.89
C ARG A 46 20.51 -15.42 13.07
N PHE A 47 19.62 -16.39 13.29
CA PHE A 47 18.21 -16.11 13.57
C PHE A 47 18.04 -15.33 14.88
N GLY A 48 18.79 -15.66 15.92
CA GLY A 48 18.77 -14.96 17.20
C GLY A 48 19.19 -13.49 17.06
N LEU A 49 20.33 -13.24 16.41
CA LEU A 49 20.82 -11.88 16.13
C LEU A 49 19.83 -11.07 15.30
N PHE A 50 19.20 -11.70 14.30
CA PHE A 50 18.18 -11.05 13.49
C PHE A 50 16.93 -10.70 14.31
N ALA A 51 16.47 -11.62 15.16
CA ALA A 51 15.30 -11.39 16.01
C ALA A 51 15.56 -10.32 17.08
N GLU A 52 16.75 -10.30 17.67
CA GLU A 52 17.20 -9.27 18.62
C GLU A 52 17.22 -7.89 17.96
N TRP A 53 17.84 -7.79 16.78
CA TRP A 53 17.87 -6.55 16.00
C TRP A 53 16.46 -6.01 15.66
N LEU A 54 15.51 -6.89 15.31
CA LEU A 54 14.12 -6.47 15.07
C LEU A 54 13.39 -6.05 16.34
N ASP A 55 13.71 -6.66 17.49
CA ASP A 55 13.12 -6.25 18.77
C ASP A 55 13.64 -4.89 19.21
N ASP A 56 14.94 -4.63 19.03
CA ASP A 56 15.54 -3.31 19.26
C ASP A 56 14.87 -2.25 18.37
N LEU A 57 14.74 -2.53 17.07
CA LEU A 57 14.04 -1.64 16.13
C LEU A 57 12.58 -1.38 16.54
N ARG A 58 11.89 -2.38 17.08
CA ARG A 58 10.51 -2.24 17.58
C ARG A 58 10.46 -1.35 18.82
N VAL A 59 11.41 -1.50 19.74
CA VAL A 59 11.52 -0.67 20.95
C VAL A 59 11.78 0.79 20.56
N ASP A 60 12.74 1.03 19.65
CA ASP A 60 13.07 2.37 19.16
C ASP A 60 11.87 3.01 18.45
N ALA A 61 11.20 2.28 17.56
CA ALA A 61 10.02 2.77 16.86
C ALA A 61 8.86 3.09 17.82
N ALA A 62 8.69 2.32 18.90
CA ALA A 62 7.69 2.60 19.92
C ALA A 62 8.05 3.87 20.70
N ALA A 63 9.32 4.05 21.07
CA ALA A 63 9.78 5.26 21.75
C ALA A 63 9.61 6.52 20.88
N GLU A 64 9.96 6.43 19.59
CA GLU A 64 9.75 7.53 18.64
C GLU A 64 8.26 7.83 18.44
N ALA A 65 7.41 6.80 18.37
CA ALA A 65 5.97 6.97 18.28
C ALA A 65 5.39 7.65 19.53
N ASP A 66 5.83 7.28 20.72
CA ASP A 66 5.38 7.89 21.98
C ASP A 66 5.83 9.35 22.09
N GLU A 67 7.02 9.69 21.58
CA GLU A 67 7.48 11.08 21.49
C GLU A 67 6.66 11.90 20.49
N ALA A 68 6.36 11.35 19.31
CA ALA A 68 5.55 12.00 18.29
C ALA A 68 4.07 12.17 18.71
N PHE A 69 3.55 11.18 19.45
CA PHE A 69 2.17 11.09 19.91
C PHE A 69 2.10 10.97 21.44
N PRO A 70 2.41 12.05 22.17
CA PRO A 70 2.35 12.04 23.63
C PRO A 70 0.94 11.69 24.11
N THR A 71 0.88 11.04 25.28
CA THR A 71 -0.35 10.51 25.88
C THR A 71 -1.48 11.53 25.98
N GLU A 72 -1.16 12.80 26.22
CA GLU A 72 -2.17 13.86 26.28
C GLU A 72 -2.82 14.15 24.91
N ARG A 73 -2.04 14.12 23.82
CA ARG A 73 -2.60 14.25 22.46
C ARG A 73 -3.49 13.06 22.12
N LEU A 74 -3.09 11.85 22.52
CA LEU A 74 -3.91 10.64 22.35
C LEU A 74 -5.21 10.74 23.15
N ALA A 75 -5.18 11.23 24.39
CA ALA A 75 -6.38 11.41 25.22
C ALA A 75 -7.35 12.43 24.60
N ILE A 76 -6.85 13.55 24.09
CA ILE A 76 -7.66 14.55 23.39
C ILE A 76 -8.28 13.95 22.12
N GLN A 77 -7.50 13.20 21.33
CA GLN A 77 -7.96 12.53 20.12
C GLN A 77 -9.04 11.50 20.46
N GLN A 78 -8.82 10.68 21.48
CA GLN A 78 -9.77 9.68 21.96
C GLN A 78 -11.09 10.34 22.39
N ALA A 79 -11.04 11.42 23.18
CA ALA A 79 -12.23 12.16 23.58
C ALA A 79 -12.97 12.79 22.38
N GLN A 80 -12.25 13.27 21.37
CA GLN A 80 -12.86 13.76 20.13
C GLN A 80 -13.53 12.64 19.33
N ILE A 81 -12.90 11.46 19.25
CA ILE A 81 -13.48 10.29 18.58
C ILE A 81 -14.77 9.87 19.30
N PHE A 82 -14.75 9.73 20.62
CA PHE A 82 -15.95 9.38 21.39
C PHE A 82 -17.09 10.37 21.19
N ARG A 83 -16.81 11.68 21.27
CA ARG A 83 -17.83 12.71 20.98
C ARG A 83 -18.41 12.61 19.57
N ARG A 84 -17.60 12.22 18.58
CA ARG A 84 -18.08 12.01 17.20
C ARG A 84 -18.95 10.77 17.08
N LEU A 85 -18.59 9.69 17.76
CA LEU A 85 -19.40 8.47 17.80
C LEU A 85 -20.75 8.72 18.47
N GLU A 86 -20.77 9.39 19.63
CA GLU A 86 -22.01 9.80 20.31
C GLU A 86 -22.88 10.72 19.43
N ALA A 87 -22.26 11.62 18.67
CA ALA A 87 -22.99 12.47 17.72
C ALA A 87 -23.49 11.69 16.49
N ALA A 88 -22.79 10.65 16.05
CA ALA A 88 -23.16 9.80 14.92
C ALA A 88 -24.26 8.77 15.26
N GLU A 89 -24.47 8.45 16.54
CA GLU A 89 -25.66 7.72 17.02
C GLU A 89 -26.95 8.55 16.87
N ARG A 90 -26.87 9.85 16.58
CA ARG A 90 -28.04 10.64 16.18
C ARG A 90 -28.34 10.39 14.70
N PRO A 91 -29.61 10.12 14.33
CA PRO A 91 -29.99 9.79 12.95
C PRO A 91 -29.47 10.85 11.98
N ALA A 92 -28.83 10.38 10.90
CA ALA A 92 -28.23 11.22 9.87
C ALA A 92 -29.20 12.32 9.46
N ARG A 93 -28.87 13.58 9.81
CA ARG A 93 -29.66 14.72 9.33
C ARG A 93 -29.47 14.78 7.83
N VAL A 94 -30.53 14.53 7.07
CA VAL A 94 -30.56 14.79 5.64
C VAL A 94 -30.28 16.27 5.45
N ILE A 95 -29.03 16.60 5.13
CA ILE A 95 -28.63 17.95 4.79
C ILE A 95 -29.29 18.21 3.44
N ALA A 96 -30.30 19.09 3.41
CA ALA A 96 -30.95 19.44 2.17
C ALA A 96 -29.88 19.93 1.17
N PHE A 97 -29.86 19.32 -0.01
CA PHE A 97 -28.94 19.69 -1.08
C PHE A 97 -29.11 21.20 -1.36
N PRO A 98 -28.05 22.02 -1.30
CA PRO A 98 -28.17 23.45 -1.51
C PRO A 98 -28.70 23.72 -2.93
N LYS A 99 -29.99 24.07 -3.04
CA LYS A 99 -30.63 24.49 -4.29
C LYS A 99 -30.28 25.94 -4.63
N PHE A 100 -29.00 26.31 -4.63
CA PHE A 100 -28.55 27.52 -5.32
C PHE A 100 -27.15 27.28 -5.87
N ALA A 101 -27.13 27.05 -7.19
CA ALA A 101 -25.97 27.16 -8.04
C ALA A 101 -25.41 28.59 -7.96
N ALA A 102 -24.48 28.82 -7.04
CA ALA A 102 -23.47 29.84 -7.21
C ALA A 102 -22.15 29.10 -7.46
N PRO A 103 -21.44 29.34 -8.57
CA PRO A 103 -20.11 28.79 -8.74
C PRO A 103 -19.22 29.37 -7.64
N THR A 104 -18.98 28.57 -6.60
CA THR A 104 -17.85 28.80 -5.70
C THR A 104 -16.62 28.60 -6.55
N THR A 105 -16.10 29.68 -7.12
CA THR A 105 -14.75 29.69 -7.65
C THR A 105 -13.85 29.33 -6.48
N SER A 106 -13.44 28.06 -6.39
CA SER A 106 -12.48 27.63 -5.39
C SER A 106 -11.21 28.39 -5.70
N ARG A 107 -10.95 29.45 -4.93
CA ARG A 107 -9.67 30.16 -5.00
C ARG A 107 -8.60 29.11 -4.75
N PRO A 108 -7.65 28.91 -5.67
CA PRO A 108 -6.60 27.91 -5.48
C PRO A 108 -5.89 28.23 -4.16
N SER A 109 -6.08 27.36 -3.18
CA SER A 109 -5.49 27.55 -1.86
C SER A 109 -3.99 27.43 -2.01
N THR A 110 -3.23 28.20 -1.24
CA THR A 110 -1.77 28.14 -1.20
C THR A 110 -1.26 26.72 -0.93
N ALA A 111 -2.06 25.89 -0.24
CA ALA A 111 -1.78 24.46 -0.02
C ALA A 111 -1.65 23.65 -1.32
N SER A 112 -2.47 23.90 -2.35
CA SER A 112 -2.38 23.14 -3.62
C SER A 112 -1.09 23.45 -4.39
N ARG A 113 -0.57 24.68 -4.26
CA ARG A 113 0.72 25.08 -4.84
C ARG A 113 1.90 24.40 -4.16
N TRP A 114 1.85 24.22 -2.84
CA TRP A 114 2.91 23.52 -2.10
C TRP A 114 2.91 22.01 -2.40
N ILE A 115 1.73 21.40 -2.55
CA ILE A 115 1.61 19.97 -2.90
C ILE A 115 2.16 19.72 -4.31
N ALA A 116 1.81 20.57 -5.28
CA ALA A 116 2.34 20.46 -6.64
C ALA A 116 3.87 20.65 -6.69
N ALA A 117 4.40 21.59 -5.90
CA ALA A 117 5.84 21.81 -5.80
C ALA A 117 6.58 20.62 -5.17
N ALA A 118 6.02 20.04 -4.09
CA ALA A 118 6.58 18.86 -3.45
C ALA A 118 6.56 17.63 -4.37
N ALA A 119 5.47 17.42 -5.12
CA ALA A 119 5.36 16.33 -6.09
C ALA A 119 6.38 16.47 -7.23
N ALA A 120 6.56 17.68 -7.77
CA ALA A 120 7.55 17.94 -8.81
C ALA A 120 8.99 17.73 -8.30
N ALA A 121 9.30 18.22 -7.09
CA ALA A 121 10.61 18.04 -6.48
C ALA A 121 10.93 16.56 -6.19
N GLY A 122 9.94 15.82 -5.67
CA GLY A 122 10.05 14.38 -5.44
C GLY A 122 10.28 13.58 -6.73
N LEU A 123 9.61 13.95 -7.83
CA LEU A 123 9.79 13.31 -9.13
C LEU A 123 11.20 13.57 -9.70
N VAL A 124 11.69 14.80 -9.63
CA VAL A 124 13.04 15.14 -10.11
C VAL A 124 14.12 14.43 -9.29
N ALA A 125 13.97 14.40 -7.96
CA ALA A 125 14.90 13.67 -7.09
C ALA A 125 14.85 12.16 -7.33
N GLY A 126 13.65 11.58 -7.52
CA GLY A 126 13.45 10.15 -7.79
C GLY A 126 14.04 9.71 -9.12
N VAL A 127 13.84 10.48 -10.19
CA VAL A 127 14.42 10.19 -11.52
C VAL A 127 15.95 10.31 -11.50
N GLY A 128 16.48 11.32 -10.80
CA GLY A 128 17.93 11.48 -10.63
C GLY A 128 18.58 10.31 -9.89
N LEU A 129 17.96 9.85 -8.80
CA LEU A 129 18.50 8.73 -8.01
C LEU A 129 18.39 7.38 -8.76
N GLY A 130 17.33 7.18 -9.55
CA GLY A 130 17.15 5.99 -10.38
C GLY A 130 18.19 5.88 -11.50
N GLN A 131 18.52 6.99 -12.16
CA GLN A 131 19.55 7.02 -13.21
C GLN A 131 20.95 6.70 -12.66
N VAL A 132 21.29 7.19 -11.46
CA VAL A 132 22.60 6.94 -10.84
C VAL A 132 22.78 5.47 -10.42
N MET A 133 21.69 4.79 -10.05
CA MET A 133 21.71 3.34 -9.78
C MET A 133 21.86 2.52 -11.06
N ASP A 134 21.25 2.95 -12.17
CA ASP A 134 21.32 2.27 -13.47
C ASP A 134 22.72 2.42 -14.13
N PHE A 135 23.36 3.59 -13.97
CA PHE A 135 24.76 3.80 -14.37
C PHE A 135 25.75 2.95 -13.57
N ARG A 136 25.45 2.64 -12.31
CA ARG A 136 26.27 1.72 -11.49
C ARG A 136 26.13 0.26 -11.94
N TYR A 137 24.96 -0.12 -12.45
CA TYR A 137 24.73 -1.46 -12.99
C TYR A 137 25.38 -1.68 -14.37
N THR A 138 25.57 -0.61 -15.15
CA THR A 138 26.17 -0.68 -16.49
C THR A 138 27.71 -0.55 -16.50
N PHE A 139 28.34 0.00 -15.45
CA PHE A 139 29.80 0.13 -15.36
C PHE A 139 30.52 -0.88 -14.44
N GLY A 140 29.78 -1.74 -13.73
CA GLY A 140 30.36 -2.70 -12.79
C GLY A 140 29.79 -4.12 -12.93
N GLY A 141 30.40 -4.94 -13.78
CA GLY A 141 30.32 -6.40 -13.64
C GLY A 141 29.89 -7.17 -14.88
N ASP A 142 30.79 -8.06 -15.31
CA ASP A 142 30.76 -8.90 -16.49
C ASP A 142 29.59 -9.90 -16.63
N THR A 143 29.21 -10.10 -17.90
CA THR A 143 28.67 -11.32 -18.52
C THR A 143 27.37 -11.95 -17.99
N ALA A 144 26.27 -11.65 -18.68
CA ALA A 144 25.42 -12.68 -19.30
C ALA A 144 24.49 -12.04 -20.33
N ALA A 145 24.94 -12.02 -21.59
CA ALA A 145 24.02 -11.96 -22.72
C ALA A 145 23.15 -13.22 -22.68
N ARG A 146 21.92 -13.09 -22.16
CA ARG A 146 20.84 -14.01 -22.49
C ARG A 146 19.86 -13.26 -23.38
N LEU A 147 19.94 -13.60 -24.66
CA LEU A 147 18.85 -13.45 -25.61
C LEU A 147 17.61 -14.11 -24.99
N SER A 148 16.69 -13.29 -24.49
CA SER A 148 15.31 -13.71 -24.29
C SER A 148 14.51 -13.09 -25.41
N THR A 149 14.26 -13.89 -26.44
CA THR A 149 13.35 -13.59 -27.55
C THR A 149 11.97 -13.25 -26.97
N ALA A 150 11.68 -11.95 -26.87
CA ALA A 150 10.37 -11.45 -26.51
C ALA A 150 9.44 -11.57 -27.71
N ARG A 151 8.53 -12.54 -27.62
CA ARG A 151 7.28 -12.69 -28.38
C ARG A 151 6.60 -11.32 -28.56
N PRO A 152 6.07 -10.97 -29.74
CA PRO A 152 5.20 -9.79 -29.87
C PRO A 152 3.91 -10.10 -29.10
N VAL A 153 3.84 -9.59 -27.88
CA VAL A 153 2.58 -9.48 -27.15
C VAL A 153 2.00 -8.14 -27.54
N VAL A 154 0.82 -8.24 -28.13
CA VAL A 154 -0.11 -7.18 -28.48
C VAL A 154 -0.07 -6.06 -27.46
N GLU A 155 0.21 -4.88 -27.98
CA GLU A 155 0.27 -3.58 -27.36
C GLU A 155 -1.02 -3.32 -26.56
N SER A 156 -0.89 -3.33 -25.23
CA SER A 156 -1.92 -2.84 -24.32
C SER A 156 -1.45 -1.44 -23.88
N PRO A 157 -2.15 -0.35 -24.24
CA PRO A 157 -1.69 0.98 -23.89
C PRO A 157 -1.93 1.21 -22.39
N ALA A 158 -0.85 1.12 -21.61
CA ALA A 158 -0.81 1.69 -20.27
C ALA A 158 -0.82 3.22 -20.42
N ALA A 159 -1.85 3.83 -19.85
CA ALA A 159 -2.23 5.22 -20.02
C ALA A 159 -1.13 6.19 -19.53
N THR A 160 -0.54 6.90 -20.49
CA THR A 160 0.08 8.20 -20.25
C THR A 160 -1.02 9.21 -20.00
N VAL A 161 -1.24 9.63 -18.76
CA VAL A 161 -2.10 10.79 -18.47
C VAL A 161 -1.36 12.04 -18.90
N THR A 162 -1.50 12.37 -20.18
CA THR A 162 -1.05 13.60 -20.78
C THR A 162 -2.18 14.61 -20.61
N ALA A 163 -1.98 15.61 -19.77
CA ALA A 163 -2.84 16.78 -19.75
C ALA A 163 -2.62 17.57 -21.07
N GLY A 164 -3.52 17.40 -22.03
CA GLY A 164 -3.53 18.20 -23.25
C GLY A 164 -4.57 17.75 -24.27
N GLY A 165 -5.61 18.56 -24.47
CA GLY A 165 -6.43 18.54 -25.69
C GLY A 165 -7.91 18.27 -25.45
N ILE A 166 -8.71 19.33 -25.47
CA ILE A 166 -10.17 19.31 -25.61
C ILE A 166 -10.48 18.64 -26.96
N GLY A 167 -10.96 17.39 -26.96
CA GLY A 167 -11.28 16.68 -28.21
C GLY A 167 -11.62 15.20 -28.12
N GLY A 168 -11.93 14.64 -26.93
CA GLY A 168 -12.17 13.20 -26.77
C GLY A 168 -13.21 12.81 -25.73
N ASP A 169 -14.12 13.72 -25.35
CA ASP A 169 -15.04 13.49 -24.23
C ASP A 169 -16.07 12.38 -24.52
N GLU A 170 -16.55 12.23 -25.75
CA GLU A 170 -17.56 11.22 -26.10
C GLU A 170 -17.06 9.77 -25.96
N ALA A 171 -15.80 9.50 -26.34
CA ALA A 171 -15.22 8.16 -26.23
C ALA A 171 -15.00 7.76 -24.77
N PHE A 172 -14.62 8.73 -23.93
CA PHE A 172 -14.46 8.51 -22.49
C PHE A 172 -15.81 8.33 -21.79
N LEU A 173 -16.85 9.08 -22.19
CA LEU A 173 -18.21 8.92 -21.67
C LEU A 173 -18.81 7.57 -22.06
N LEU A 174 -18.58 7.09 -23.28
CA LEU A 174 -19.01 5.76 -23.73
C LEU A 174 -18.29 4.63 -22.96
N ASP A 175 -17.00 4.76 -22.68
CA ASP A 175 -16.26 3.78 -21.89
C ASP A 175 -16.75 3.74 -20.43
N LEU A 176 -17.04 4.92 -19.86
CA LEU A 176 -17.67 5.04 -18.54
C LEU A 176 -19.05 4.39 -18.48
N ASP A 177 -19.94 4.65 -19.44
CA ASP A 177 -21.30 4.07 -19.46
C ASP A 177 -21.26 2.55 -19.65
N THR A 178 -20.30 2.05 -20.43
CA THR A 178 -20.05 0.62 -20.60
C THR A 178 -19.54 -0.02 -19.31
N SER A 179 -18.66 0.68 -18.57
CA SER A 179 -18.12 0.20 -17.29
C SER A 179 -19.19 0.15 -16.19
N LEU A 180 -20.10 1.13 -16.16
CA LEU A 180 -21.22 1.21 -15.21
C LEU A 180 -22.32 0.19 -15.52
N SER A 181 -22.49 -0.18 -16.79
CA SER A 181 -23.44 -1.21 -17.23
C SER A 181 -22.99 -2.65 -16.93
N ARG A 182 -21.77 -2.83 -16.39
CA ARG A 182 -21.24 -4.15 -16.05
C ARG A 182 -22.00 -4.73 -14.84
N PRO A 183 -22.48 -5.99 -14.91
CA PRO A 183 -23.22 -6.59 -13.81
C PRO A 183 -22.35 -6.67 -12.54
N PRO A 184 -22.90 -6.29 -11.36
CA PRO A 184 -22.13 -6.22 -10.13
C PRO A 184 -21.65 -7.60 -9.69
N VAL A 185 -20.43 -7.61 -9.17
CA VAL A 185 -19.71 -8.79 -8.69
C VAL A 185 -20.44 -9.33 -7.43
N PRO A 186 -20.80 -10.62 -7.36
CA PRO A 186 -21.67 -11.15 -6.31
C PRO A 186 -21.10 -10.98 -4.89
N GLU A 187 -19.77 -10.92 -4.74
CA GLU A 187 -19.06 -10.67 -3.48
C GLU A 187 -19.25 -9.24 -2.95
N LEU A 188 -19.55 -8.27 -3.83
CA LEU A 188 -19.75 -6.88 -3.47
C LEU A 188 -21.23 -6.52 -3.26
N ARG A 189 -22.17 -7.43 -3.55
CA ARG A 189 -23.61 -7.20 -3.34
C ARG A 189 -23.95 -6.86 -1.89
N ALA A 190 -23.29 -7.52 -0.95
CA ALA A 190 -23.51 -7.23 0.47
C ALA A 190 -23.15 -5.78 0.84
N ILE A 191 -22.19 -5.17 0.14
CA ILE A 191 -21.78 -3.77 0.35
C ILE A 191 -22.73 -2.82 -0.39
N ASP A 192 -23.17 -3.20 -1.60
CA ASP A 192 -24.17 -2.44 -2.35
C ASP A 192 -25.53 -2.37 -1.63
N ASP A 193 -25.93 -3.41 -0.91
CA ASP A 193 -27.18 -3.43 -0.12
C ASP A 193 -27.17 -2.41 1.04
N PHE A 194 -25.99 -2.01 1.53
CA PHE A 194 -25.85 -0.96 2.54
C PHE A 194 -25.74 0.45 1.96
N THR A 195 -25.66 0.59 0.63
CA THR A 195 -25.52 1.89 -0.03
C THR A 195 -26.90 2.35 -0.52
N PRO A 196 -27.56 3.31 0.18
CA PRO A 196 -28.88 3.79 -0.23
C PRO A 196 -28.81 4.39 -1.63
N ARG A 197 -29.58 3.82 -2.57
CA ARG A 197 -29.64 4.28 -3.95
C ARG A 197 -30.41 5.59 -4.02
N ALA A 198 -29.84 6.59 -4.69
CA ALA A 198 -30.49 7.86 -4.95
C ALA A 198 -31.67 7.66 -5.91
N GLY A 199 -32.87 7.36 -5.38
CA GLY A 199 -34.08 7.16 -6.17
C GLY A 199 -35.17 6.33 -5.50
N GLU A 200 -34.84 5.51 -4.49
CA GLU A 200 -35.84 4.75 -3.73
C GLU A 200 -36.46 5.64 -2.64
N GLN A 201 -37.47 6.43 -3.00
CA GLN A 201 -38.39 7.00 -2.03
C GLN A 201 -39.38 5.91 -1.57
N PRO A 202 -39.52 5.65 -0.26
CA PRO A 202 -40.63 4.86 0.24
C PRO A 202 -41.94 5.64 0.02
N GLN A 203 -42.94 4.99 -0.59
CA GLN A 203 -44.33 5.45 -0.59
C GLN A 203 -44.97 5.27 0.80
#